data_AF-A0A396JEJ0-F1
#
_entry.id   AF-A0A396JEJ0-F1
#
_cell.length_a   1.000
_cell.length_b   1.000
_cell.length_c   1.000
_cell.angle_alpha   90.00
_cell.angle_beta   90.00
_cell.angle_gamma   90.00
#
_symmetry.space_group_name_H-M   'P 1'
#
loop_
_entity.id
_entity.type
_entity.pdbx_description
1 polymer ?
#
loop_
_entity_poly.entity_id
_entity_poly.type
_entity_poly.pdbx_seq_one_letter_code
_entity_poly.pdbx_strand_id
1 'polypeptide(L)' 'MQVAGSRLPDCSHACGSCSPCRLVMVSLVCASLAEAESCPMAYKCMCHNKSYPVP' A
#
# COMPACT_ATOMS: atom_id res chain seq x y z
N MET A 1 16.12 -13.08 -20.69
CA MET A 1 16.00 -13.46 -19.27
C MET A 1 15.13 -12.40 -18.59
N GLN A 2 13.89 -12.72 -18.21
CA GLN A 2 13.06 -11.79 -17.44
C GLN A 2 13.50 -11.91 -15.97
N VAL A 3 14.05 -10.83 -15.42
CA VAL A 3 14.34 -10.75 -13.99
C VAL A 3 12.99 -10.60 -13.28
N ALA A 4 12.66 -11.53 -12.39
CA ALA A 4 11.51 -11.38 -11.52
C ALA A 4 11.76 -10.16 -10.63
N GLY A 5 11.03 -9.08 -10.89
CA GLY A 5 11.13 -7.82 -10.18
C GLY A 5 9.76 -7.43 -9.62
N SER A 6 9.77 -6.60 -8.58
CA SER A 6 8.57 -6.03 -8.00
C SER A 6 8.17 -4.75 -8.75
N ARG A 7 6.86 -4.52 -8.85
CA ARG A 7 6.28 -3.28 -9.38
C ARG A 7 5.35 -2.68 -8.33
N LEU A 8 5.24 -1.36 -8.34
CA LEU A 8 4.23 -0.68 -7.53
C LEU A 8 2.82 -1.10 -8.00
N PRO A 9 1.88 -1.32 -7.06
CA PRO A 9 0.53 -1.69 -7.43
C PRO A 9 -0.19 -0.55 -8.16
N ASP A 10 -0.92 -0.88 -9.21
CA ASP A 10 -1.79 0.07 -9.89
C ASP A 10 -3.13 0.17 -9.16
N CYS A 11 -3.41 1.36 -8.61
CA CYS A 11 -4.66 1.63 -7.91
C CYS A 11 -5.76 2.15 -8.83
N SER A 12 -5.49 2.40 -10.12
CA SER A 12 -6.40 3.12 -11.01
C SER A 12 -7.82 2.55 -11.00
N HIS A 13 -7.97 1.22 -10.94
CA HIS A 13 -9.27 0.53 -10.90
C HIS A 13 -9.54 -0.23 -9.58
N ALA A 14 -8.69 -0.06 -8.55
CA ALA A 14 -8.81 -0.81 -7.30
C ALA A 14 -9.92 -0.29 -6.37
N CYS A 15 -10.27 0.99 -6.45
CA CYS A 15 -11.32 1.59 -5.62
C CYS A 15 -12.74 1.48 -6.19
N GLY A 16 -12.95 0.68 -7.25
CA GLY A 16 -14.25 0.55 -7.93
C GLY A 16 -14.66 1.84 -8.63
N SER A 17 -15.81 2.41 -8.24
CA SER A 17 -16.36 3.67 -8.77
C SER A 17 -15.88 4.93 -8.02
N CYS A 18 -14.97 4.80 -7.07
CA CYS A 18 -14.47 5.92 -6.28
C CYS A 18 -13.33 6.65 -7.01
N SER A 19 -13.44 7.98 -7.17
CA SER A 19 -12.40 8.83 -7.74
C SER A 19 -12.19 10.09 -6.88
N PRO A 20 -10.94 10.48 -6.57
CA PRO A 20 -9.67 9.91 -7.04
C PRO A 20 -9.20 8.70 -6.22
N CYS A 21 -8.83 7.60 -6.88
CA CYS A 21 -8.17 6.44 -6.26
C CYS A 21 -6.65 6.60 -6.37
N ARG A 22 -5.94 6.53 -5.23
CA ARG A 22 -4.49 6.77 -5.17
C ARG A 22 -3.78 5.68 -4.38
N LEU A 23 -2.56 5.36 -4.80
CA LEU A 23 -1.64 4.54 -4.04
C LEU A 23 -1.08 5.33 -2.85
N VAL A 24 -1.13 4.75 -1.67
CA VAL A 24 -0.53 5.30 -0.45
C VAL A 24 0.37 4.27 0.22
N MET A 25 1.47 4.75 0.79
CA MET A 25 2.30 3.97 1.70
C MET A 25 1.77 4.17 3.11
N VAL A 26 1.56 3.06 3.82
CA VAL A 26 1.18 3.07 5.22
C VAL A 26 2.26 2.39 6.06
N SER A 27 2.75 3.11 7.06
CA SER A 27 3.62 2.54 8.08
C SER A 27 2.77 1.74 9.06
N LEU A 28 3.08 0.47 9.23
CA LEU A 28 2.49 -0.34 10.28
C LEU A 28 3.17 0.05 11.60
N VAL A 29 2.38 0.45 12.59
CA VAL A 29 2.90 0.80 13.91
C VAL A 29 3.51 -0.46 14.53
N CYS A 30 4.80 -0.42 14.85
CA CYS A 30 5.42 -1.44 15.67
C CYS A 30 4.80 -1.32 17.07
N ALA A 31 3.91 -2.24 17.43
CA ALA A 31 3.37 -2.33 18.78
C ALA A 31 4.50 -2.79 19.73
N SER A 32 5.35 -1.84 20.14
CA SER A 32 6.18 -1.90 21.36
C SER A 32 6.92 -3.21 21.66
N LEU A 33 7.46 -3.91 20.67
CA LEU A 33 8.33 -5.07 20.89
C LEU A 33 9.57 -4.94 20.01
N ALA A 34 10.63 -4.44 20.66
CA ALA A 34 12.03 -4.49 20.26
C ALA A 34 12.34 -3.99 18.83
N GLU A 35 12.73 -2.72 18.74
CA GLU A 35 13.86 -2.25 17.92
C GLU A 35 14.07 -2.98 16.59
N ALA A 36 13.11 -2.85 15.66
CA ALA A 36 13.43 -2.96 14.25
C ALA A 36 13.82 -1.56 13.75
N GLU A 37 14.99 -1.42 13.13
CA GLU A 37 15.54 -0.12 12.69
C GLU A 37 14.63 0.67 11.72
N SER A 38 13.60 0.02 11.15
CA SER A 38 12.50 0.68 10.45
C SER A 38 11.19 -0.09 10.66
N CYS A 39 10.09 0.63 10.84
CA CYS A 39 8.75 0.01 10.89
C CYS A 39 8.40 -0.62 9.54
N PRO A 40 7.71 -1.77 9.50
CA PRO A 40 7.28 -2.37 8.24
C PRO A 40 6.31 -1.43 7.51
N MET A 41 6.52 -1.26 6.20
CA MET A 41 5.67 -0.46 5.33
C MET A 41 4.83 -1.36 4.43
N ALA A 42 3.58 -0.97 4.19
CA ALA A 42 2.68 -1.64 3.26
C ALA A 42 2.07 -0.65 2.28
N TYR A 43 1.72 -1.14 1.10
CA TYR A 43 0.99 -0.37 0.09
C TYR A 43 -0.52 -0.62 0.21
N LYS A 44 -1.31 0.45 0.11
CA LYS A 44 -2.77 0.39 0.05
C LYS A 44 -3.28 1.35 -1.01
N CYS A 45 -4.43 1.05 -1.59
CA CYS A 45 -5.17 2.02 -2.39
C CYS A 45 -6.11 2.80 -1.45
N MET A 46 -6.18 4.12 -1.62
CA MET A 46 -7.11 4.97 -0.86
C MET A 46 -7.94 5.87 -1.75
N CYS A 47 -9.20 6.05 -1.36
CA CYS A 47 -10.12 7.03 -1.92
C CYS A 47 -10.97 7.61 -0.78
N HIS A 48 -10.98 8.95 -0.61
CA HIS A 48 -11.69 9.64 0.48
C HIS A 48 -11.50 8.99 1.87
N ASN A 49 -10.25 8.71 2.26
CA ASN A 49 -9.86 8.04 3.52
C ASN A 49 -10.37 6.59 3.69
N LYS A 50 -10.98 5.97 2.67
CA LYS A 50 -11.29 4.55 2.66
C LYS A 50 -10.13 3.76 2.06
N SER A 51 -9.72 2.69 2.73
CA SER A 51 -8.65 1.79 2.26
C SER A 51 -9.20 0.63 1.44
N TYR A 52 -8.53 0.32 0.35
CA TYR A 52 -8.84 -0.77 -0.58
C TYR A 52 -7.60 -1.69 -0.72
N PRO A 53 -7.80 -3.00 -0.95
CA PRO A 53 -6.70 -3.93 -1.18
C PRO A 53 -5.97 -3.60 -2.49
N VAL A 54 -4.66 -3.86 -2.51
CA VAL A 54 -3.85 -3.81 -3.73
C VAL A 54 -3.92 -5.18 -4.44
N PRO A 55 -3.89 -5.21 -5.79
CA PRO A 55 -3.85 -6.44 -6.58
C PRO A 55 -2.48 -7.14 -6.56
#